data_AF-A0A817L775-F1
#
_entry.id   AF-A0A817L775-F1
#
_cell.length_a   1.000
_cell.length_b   1.000
_cell.length_c   1.000
_cell.angle_alpha   90.00
_cell.angle_beta   90.00
_cell.angle_gamma   90.00
#
_symmetry.space_group_name_H-M   'P 1'
#
loop_
_entity.id
_entity.type
_entity.pdbx_description
1 polymer ?
#
loop_
_entity_poly.entity_id
_entity_poly.type
_entity_poly.pdbx_seq_one_letter_code
_entity_poly.pdbx_strand_id
1 'polypeptide(L)'
;MLTNHLLQDTCLSSNGEPIFSWQQVRRAFIDWKVYIYMFIYMGNATIVHSLIIFLPTLISEGSDLSNAHAQLMSAPPNLMSSPITLIAAFSAARFQERGYHITGILSIGIVGCILLITLAKYGLTVLYIVTCLTCIGTFSTIPLIMSWFTNNIGGYTKRAVATGLIVGSGNMSGIVSGHIYRAQDAPYFLRGHFINLGFMSAIFVASLVFKYILFRENRRRDSLSIRAREQELEQCGPEPCGPEPCDAHPDFRYTT
;
A
#
# COMPACT_ATOMS: atom_id res chain seq x y z
N MET A 1 16.68 -3.30 -15.51
CA MET A 1 16.00 -3.81 -14.30
C MET A 1 16.47 -5.21 -13.85
N LEU A 2 17.10 -6.01 -14.73
CA LEU A 2 17.92 -7.16 -14.28
C LEU A 2 18.97 -6.73 -13.23
N THR A 3 19.52 -5.53 -13.36
CA THR A 3 20.48 -4.94 -12.43
C THR A 3 19.94 -4.68 -11.02
N ASN A 4 18.67 -4.30 -10.82
CA ASN A 4 18.13 -4.05 -9.47
C ASN A 4 17.84 -5.36 -8.71
N HIS A 5 17.38 -6.39 -9.42
CA HIS A 5 17.26 -7.75 -8.86
C HIS A 5 18.64 -8.34 -8.57
N LEU A 6 19.58 -8.21 -9.52
CA LEU A 6 20.95 -8.67 -9.32
C LEU A 6 21.63 -7.95 -8.15
N LEU A 7 21.52 -6.62 -8.02
CA LEU A 7 22.09 -5.89 -6.88
C LEU A 7 21.45 -6.29 -5.53
N GLN A 8 20.16 -6.67 -5.50
CA GLN A 8 19.52 -7.21 -4.30
C GLN A 8 19.96 -8.64 -3.97
N ASP A 9 20.22 -9.47 -4.99
CA ASP A 9 20.77 -10.82 -4.84
C ASP A 9 22.29 -10.80 -4.55
N THR A 10 22.99 -9.70 -4.85
CA THR A 10 24.45 -9.53 -4.61
C THR A 10 24.76 -9.13 -3.16
N CYS A 11 23.76 -8.74 -2.36
CA CYS A 11 23.96 -8.36 -0.94
C CYS A 11 23.90 -9.56 0.02
N LEU A 12 24.24 -10.75 -0.48
CA LEU A 12 24.46 -11.94 0.31
C LEU A 12 25.96 -12.00 0.66
N SER A 13 26.28 -12.28 1.92
CA SER A 13 27.65 -12.56 2.37
C SER A 13 28.27 -13.68 1.53
N SER A 14 29.59 -13.86 1.58
CA SER A 14 30.31 -15.00 0.97
C SER A 14 29.73 -16.37 1.34
N ASN A 15 28.90 -16.44 2.40
CA ASN A 15 28.21 -17.63 2.88
C ASN A 15 26.71 -17.70 2.49
N GLY A 16 26.20 -16.77 1.67
CA GLY A 16 24.78 -16.70 1.30
C GLY A 16 23.86 -16.06 2.36
N GLU A 17 24.41 -15.50 3.45
CA GLU A 17 23.63 -14.90 4.53
C GLU A 17 23.44 -13.38 4.37
N PRO A 18 22.27 -12.83 4.72
CA PRO A 18 22.04 -11.39 4.65
C PRO A 18 22.91 -10.62 5.66
N ILE A 19 23.63 -9.61 5.19
CA ILE A 19 24.48 -8.76 6.04
C ILE A 19 23.58 -7.91 6.96
N PHE A 20 23.59 -8.22 8.25
CA PHE A 20 22.88 -7.45 9.26
C PHE A 20 23.65 -6.19 9.65
N SER A 21 23.04 -5.01 9.53
CA SER A 21 23.66 -3.73 9.90
C SER A 21 22.76 -2.92 10.83
N TRP A 22 23.26 -2.63 12.04
CA TRP A 22 22.55 -1.79 13.01
C TRP A 22 22.34 -0.35 12.52
N GLN A 23 23.24 0.15 11.68
CA GLN A 23 23.10 1.48 11.07
C GLN A 23 21.90 1.53 10.12
N GLN A 24 21.66 0.45 9.37
CA GLN A 24 20.48 0.31 8.50
C GLN A 24 19.18 0.26 9.31
N VAL A 25 19.18 -0.39 10.48
CA VAL A 25 18.04 -0.39 11.42
C VAL A 25 17.70 1.04 11.84
N ARG A 26 18.67 1.79 12.37
CA ARG A 26 18.43 3.17 12.85
C ARG A 26 17.92 4.08 11.73
N ARG A 27 18.42 3.91 10.50
CA ARG A 27 17.96 4.67 9.34
C ARG A 27 16.54 4.32 8.91
N ALA A 28 16.11 3.06 9.05
CA ALA A 28 14.72 2.68 8.77
C ALA A 28 13.72 3.49 9.62
N PHE A 29 14.09 3.81 10.86
CA PHE A 29 13.27 4.63 11.76
C PHE A 29 13.33 6.14 11.48
N ILE A 30 14.31 6.64 10.73
CA ILE A 30 14.48 8.09 10.48
C ILE A 30 14.04 8.45 9.05
N ASP A 31 13.91 7.46 8.16
CA ASP A 31 13.59 7.70 6.76
C ASP A 31 12.13 8.16 6.58
N TRP A 32 11.97 9.40 6.12
CA TRP A 32 10.68 10.02 5.81
C TRP A 32 9.85 9.21 4.81
N LYS A 33 10.49 8.44 3.91
CA LYS A 33 9.79 7.59 2.93
C LYS A 33 9.02 6.48 3.61
N VAL A 34 9.59 5.89 4.66
CA VAL A 34 8.95 4.83 5.45
C VAL A 34 7.67 5.36 6.08
N TYR A 35 7.71 6.58 6.62
CA TYR A 35 6.52 7.22 7.22
C TYR A 35 5.40 7.49 6.20
N ILE A 36 5.74 7.91 4.97
CA ILE A 36 4.71 8.08 3.93
C ILE A 36 4.11 6.73 3.52
N TYR A 37 4.93 5.70 3.36
CA TYR A 37 4.44 4.35 3.11
C TYR A 37 3.57 3.82 4.25
N MET A 38 3.94 4.08 5.50
CA MET A 38 3.12 3.76 6.67
C MET A 38 1.77 4.47 6.60
N PHE A 39 1.73 5.76 6.25
CA PHE A 39 0.48 6.51 6.12
C PHE A 39 -0.43 5.94 5.00
N ILE A 40 0.13 5.67 3.82
CA ILE A 40 -0.61 5.09 2.69
C ILE A 40 -1.14 3.69 3.05
N TYR A 41 -0.30 2.85 3.65
CA TYR A 41 -0.66 1.49 4.04
C TYR A 41 -1.71 1.48 5.16
N MET A 42 -1.52 2.29 6.21
CA MET A 42 -2.46 2.41 7.33
C MET A 42 -3.81 2.96 6.88
N GLY A 43 -3.82 3.96 5.98
CA GLY A 43 -5.07 4.48 5.40
C GLY A 43 -5.82 3.40 4.61
N ASN A 44 -5.12 2.66 3.73
CA ASN A 44 -5.73 1.56 2.99
C ASN A 44 -6.21 0.42 3.92
N ALA A 45 -5.41 0.05 4.91
CA ALA A 45 -5.77 -0.95 5.92
C ALA A 45 -7.00 -0.52 6.74
N THR A 46 -7.11 0.76 7.10
CA THR A 46 -8.29 1.31 7.79
C THR A 46 -9.55 1.07 6.96
N ILE A 47 -9.50 1.36 5.66
CA ILE A 47 -10.65 1.18 4.76
C ILE A 47 -11.02 -0.30 4.65
N VAL A 48 -10.03 -1.17 4.47
CA VAL A 48 -10.23 -2.62 4.37
C VAL A 48 -10.87 -3.18 5.65
N HIS A 49 -10.31 -2.89 6.82
CA HIS A 49 -10.86 -3.33 8.09
C HIS A 49 -12.28 -2.78 8.31
N SER A 50 -12.52 -1.53 7.92
CA SER A 50 -13.85 -0.92 8.03
C SER A 50 -14.88 -1.65 7.16
N LEU A 51 -14.53 -1.99 5.92
CA LEU A 51 -15.42 -2.74 5.02
C LEU A 51 -15.69 -4.16 5.53
N ILE A 52 -14.69 -4.81 6.13
CA ILE A 52 -14.84 -6.14 6.74
C ILE A 52 -15.80 -6.09 7.93
N ILE A 53 -15.77 -5.03 8.74
CA ILE A 53 -16.70 -4.84 9.87
C ILE A 53 -18.10 -4.46 9.38
N PHE A 54 -18.19 -3.69 8.31
CA PHE A 54 -19.46 -3.24 7.73
C PHE A 54 -20.31 -4.36 7.13
N LEU A 55 -19.66 -5.29 6.40
CA LEU A 55 -20.34 -6.38 5.70
C LEU A 55 -21.23 -7.26 6.60
N PRO A 56 -20.78 -7.76 7.77
CA PRO A 56 -21.63 -8.53 8.67
C PRO A 56 -22.76 -7.69 9.30
N THR A 57 -22.50 -6.42 9.63
CA THR A 57 -23.52 -5.52 10.21
C THR A 57 -24.67 -5.28 9.22
N LEU A 58 -24.34 -5.09 7.94
CA LEU A 58 -25.32 -4.93 6.88
C LEU A 58 -26.25 -6.15 6.75
N ILE A 59 -25.71 -7.35 6.93
CA ILE A 59 -26.45 -8.61 6.80
C ILE A 59 -27.33 -8.84 8.04
N SER A 60 -26.83 -8.52 9.23
CA SER A 60 -27.60 -8.66 10.48
C SER A 60 -28.79 -7.71 10.57
N GLU A 61 -28.74 -6.54 9.94
CA GLU A 61 -29.87 -5.62 9.88
C GLU A 61 -30.90 -6.02 8.81
N GLY A 62 -30.49 -6.76 7.79
CA GLY A 62 -31.33 -7.17 6.67
C GLY A 62 -31.95 -8.57 6.78
N SER A 63 -31.47 -9.42 7.69
CA SER A 63 -31.95 -10.80 7.84
C SER A 63 -31.67 -11.35 9.24
N ASP A 64 -32.62 -12.09 9.83
CA ASP A 64 -32.48 -12.84 11.10
C ASP A 64 -31.50 -14.04 10.99
N LEU A 65 -30.42 -13.91 10.22
CA LEU A 65 -29.51 -15.00 9.90
C LEU A 65 -28.24 -14.98 10.75
N SER A 66 -27.93 -16.16 11.30
CA SER A 66 -26.79 -16.47 12.17
C SER A 66 -25.42 -16.01 11.62
N ASN A 67 -24.51 -15.64 12.53
CA ASN A 67 -23.12 -15.19 12.29
C ASN A 67 -22.32 -16.04 11.27
N ALA A 68 -22.64 -17.33 11.12
CA ALA A 68 -22.01 -18.22 10.15
C ALA A 68 -22.26 -17.80 8.69
N HIS A 69 -23.43 -17.22 8.39
CA HIS A 69 -23.75 -16.76 7.04
C HIS A 69 -23.03 -15.46 6.67
N ALA A 70 -22.72 -14.62 7.66
CA ALA A 70 -21.98 -13.37 7.46
C ALA A 70 -20.51 -13.60 7.05
N GLN A 71 -19.86 -14.63 7.59
CA GLN A 71 -18.55 -15.07 7.12
C GLN A 71 -18.62 -15.67 5.71
N LEU A 72 -19.69 -16.40 5.39
CA LEU A 72 -19.91 -16.95 4.04
C LEU A 72 -20.07 -15.84 3.00
N MET A 73 -20.75 -14.75 3.33
CA MET A 73 -20.87 -13.56 2.46
C MET A 73 -19.57 -12.73 2.34
N SER A 74 -18.58 -12.96 3.20
CA SER A 74 -17.24 -12.38 3.05
C SER A 74 -16.36 -13.17 2.08
N ALA A 75 -16.75 -14.40 1.69
CA ALA A 75 -16.00 -15.22 0.74
C ALA A 75 -16.07 -14.73 -0.73
N PRO A 76 -17.23 -14.32 -1.28
CA PRO A 76 -17.33 -13.82 -2.66
C PRO A 76 -16.47 -12.60 -2.97
N PRO A 77 -16.39 -11.54 -2.12
CA PRO A 77 -15.50 -10.41 -2.36
C PRO A 77 -14.03 -10.84 -2.48
N ASN A 78 -13.59 -11.77 -1.61
CA ASN A 78 -12.22 -12.27 -1.60
C ASN A 78 -11.91 -13.13 -2.84
N LEU A 79 -12.83 -14.03 -3.21
CA LEU A 79 -12.72 -14.88 -4.39
C LEU A 79 -12.69 -14.06 -5.69
N MET A 80 -13.48 -12.99 -5.78
CA MET A 80 -13.52 -12.10 -6.95
C MET A 80 -12.32 -11.14 -6.98
N SER A 81 -11.85 -10.68 -5.82
CA SER A 81 -10.70 -9.77 -5.73
C SER A 81 -9.41 -10.45 -6.11
N SER A 82 -9.22 -11.72 -5.75
CA SER A 82 -7.97 -12.46 -5.97
C SER A 82 -7.49 -12.47 -7.44
N PRO A 83 -8.30 -12.87 -8.44
CA PRO A 83 -7.87 -12.85 -9.84
C PRO A 83 -7.65 -11.42 -10.38
N ILE A 84 -8.47 -10.46 -9.96
CA ILE A 84 -8.34 -9.05 -10.37
C ILE A 84 -7.04 -8.45 -9.81
N THR A 85 -6.71 -8.77 -8.56
CA THR A 85 -5.45 -8.43 -7.93
C THR A 85 -4.27 -9.03 -8.69
N LEU A 86 -4.39 -10.30 -9.12
CA LEU A 86 -3.34 -10.98 -9.88
C LEU A 86 -3.10 -10.33 -11.25
N ILE A 87 -4.19 -9.99 -11.96
CA ILE A 87 -4.13 -9.30 -13.25
C ILE A 87 -3.54 -7.90 -13.08
N ALA A 88 -3.98 -7.17 -12.06
CA ALA A 88 -3.44 -5.85 -11.72
C ALA A 88 -1.95 -5.91 -11.36
N ALA A 89 -1.53 -6.90 -10.58
CA ALA A 89 -0.14 -7.12 -10.22
C ALA A 89 0.71 -7.48 -11.45
N PHE A 90 0.21 -8.35 -12.33
CA PHE A 90 0.90 -8.72 -13.56
C PHE A 90 1.01 -7.54 -14.53
N SER A 91 -0.05 -6.75 -14.64
CA SER A 91 -0.07 -5.51 -15.42
C SER A 91 0.94 -4.50 -14.86
N ALA A 92 0.92 -4.25 -13.54
CA ALA A 92 1.86 -3.35 -12.88
C ALA A 92 3.32 -3.82 -12.99
N ALA A 93 3.57 -5.13 -13.01
CA ALA A 93 4.88 -5.70 -13.26
C ALA A 93 5.36 -5.46 -14.71
N ARG A 94 4.43 -5.56 -15.68
CA ARG A 94 4.73 -5.42 -17.11
C ARG A 94 4.94 -3.97 -17.55
N PHE A 95 4.15 -3.02 -17.05
CA PHE A 95 4.20 -1.62 -17.48
C PHE A 95 5.21 -0.76 -16.74
N GLN A 96 5.84 -1.26 -15.67
CA GLN A 96 6.92 -0.58 -14.92
C GLN A 96 6.54 0.81 -14.32
N GLU A 97 5.28 1.23 -14.44
CA GLU A 97 4.70 2.49 -13.97
C GLU A 97 3.79 2.24 -12.77
N ARG A 98 4.37 1.75 -11.66
CA ARG A 98 3.60 1.21 -10.52
C ARG A 98 2.75 2.28 -9.86
N GLY A 99 3.20 3.53 -9.83
CA GLY A 99 2.42 4.63 -9.28
C GLY A 99 1.11 4.89 -10.03
N TYR A 100 1.07 4.73 -11.37
CA TYR A 100 -0.19 4.90 -12.13
C TYR A 100 -1.17 3.76 -11.87
N HIS A 101 -0.68 2.53 -11.74
CA HIS A 101 -1.53 1.39 -11.42
C HIS A 101 -2.16 1.50 -10.03
N ILE A 102 -1.39 1.94 -9.03
CA ILE A 102 -1.88 2.19 -7.68
C ILE A 102 -2.97 3.26 -7.70
N THR A 103 -2.71 4.40 -8.36
CA THR A 103 -3.70 5.48 -8.46
C THR A 103 -4.93 5.08 -9.27
N GLY A 104 -4.77 4.25 -10.31
CA GLY A 104 -5.88 3.74 -11.12
C GLY A 104 -6.80 2.84 -10.30
N ILE A 105 -6.24 1.94 -9.49
CA ILE A 105 -7.04 1.04 -8.66
C ILE A 105 -7.66 1.77 -7.48
N LEU A 106 -6.95 2.74 -6.89
CA LEU A 106 -7.50 3.65 -5.89
C LEU A 106 -8.69 4.44 -6.46
N SER A 107 -8.63 4.88 -7.72
CA SER A 107 -9.75 5.58 -8.36
C SER A 107 -10.99 4.69 -8.50
N ILE A 108 -10.81 3.39 -8.79
CA ILE A 108 -11.90 2.41 -8.80
C ILE A 108 -12.50 2.27 -7.39
N GLY A 109 -11.66 2.23 -6.36
CA GLY A 109 -12.10 2.24 -4.96
C GLY A 109 -12.91 3.48 -4.61
N ILE A 110 -12.45 4.67 -5.01
CA ILE A 110 -13.15 5.95 -4.79
C ILE A 110 -14.53 5.93 -5.47
N VAL A 111 -14.60 5.46 -6.72
CA VAL A 111 -15.88 5.30 -7.43
C VAL A 111 -16.79 4.33 -6.68
N GLY A 112 -16.27 3.21 -6.17
CA GLY A 112 -17.01 2.27 -5.33
C GLY A 112 -17.59 2.92 -4.07
N CYS A 113 -16.80 3.71 -3.35
CA CYS A 113 -17.27 4.46 -2.18
C CYS A 113 -18.33 5.52 -2.55
N ILE A 114 -18.19 6.23 -3.67
CA ILE A 114 -19.20 7.17 -4.15
C ILE A 114 -20.51 6.44 -4.47
N LEU A 115 -20.42 5.29 -5.15
CA LEU A 115 -21.58 4.45 -5.44
C LEU A 115 -22.27 3.99 -4.16
N LEU A 116 -21.53 3.61 -3.13
CA LEU A 116 -22.07 3.25 -1.82
C LEU A 116 -22.90 4.38 -1.19
N ILE A 117 -22.40 5.61 -1.27
CA ILE A 117 -23.09 6.80 -0.75
C ILE A 117 -24.36 7.10 -1.57
N THR A 118 -24.26 7.05 -2.90
CA THR A 118 -25.40 7.39 -3.78
C THR A 118 -26.49 6.32 -3.80
N LEU A 119 -26.09 5.05 -3.76
CA LEU A 119 -26.99 3.90 -3.89
C LEU A 119 -27.52 3.41 -2.54
N ALA A 120 -27.11 4.04 -1.44
CA ALA A 120 -27.58 3.69 -0.10
C ALA A 120 -29.10 3.62 0.02
N LYS A 121 -29.83 4.44 -0.75
CA LYS A 121 -31.29 4.54 -0.69
C LYS A 121 -32.05 3.47 -1.49
N TYR A 122 -31.36 2.66 -2.31
CA TYR A 122 -31.99 1.73 -3.27
C TYR A 122 -32.13 0.28 -2.78
N GLY A 123 -31.75 0.00 -1.52
CA GLY A 123 -31.97 -1.28 -0.86
C GLY A 123 -30.69 -2.05 -0.49
N LEU A 124 -30.83 -2.97 0.47
CA LEU A 124 -29.73 -3.75 1.07
C LEU A 124 -28.95 -4.60 0.04
N THR A 125 -29.64 -5.21 -0.92
CA THR A 125 -29.00 -6.04 -1.97
C THR A 125 -28.08 -5.22 -2.87
N VAL A 126 -28.50 -3.99 -3.23
CA VAL A 126 -27.69 -3.09 -4.05
C VAL A 126 -26.44 -2.66 -3.28
N LEU A 127 -26.61 -2.33 -1.99
CA LEU A 127 -25.51 -1.95 -1.12
C LEU A 127 -24.47 -3.07 -0.98
N TYR A 128 -24.92 -4.32 -0.86
CA TYR A 128 -24.05 -5.49 -0.80
C TYR A 128 -23.22 -5.66 -2.09
N ILE A 129 -23.84 -5.55 -3.26
CA ILE A 129 -23.15 -5.64 -4.55
C ILE A 129 -22.09 -4.54 -4.71
N VAL A 130 -22.44 -3.30 -4.34
CA VAL A 130 -21.51 -2.16 -4.43
C VAL A 130 -20.37 -2.29 -3.41
N THR A 131 -20.65 -2.86 -2.23
CA THR A 131 -19.62 -3.19 -1.23
C THR A 131 -18.64 -4.22 -1.76
N CYS A 132 -19.13 -5.30 -2.39
CA CYS A 132 -18.28 -6.29 -3.05
C CYS A 132 -17.36 -5.64 -4.11
N LEU A 133 -17.90 -4.75 -4.94
CA LEU A 133 -17.12 -4.01 -5.94
C LEU A 133 -16.04 -3.12 -5.31
N THR A 134 -16.36 -2.45 -4.21
CA THR A 134 -15.43 -1.58 -3.48
C THR A 134 -14.32 -2.38 -2.79
N CYS A 135 -14.66 -3.55 -2.22
CA CYS A 135 -13.67 -4.47 -1.65
C CYS A 135 -12.66 -4.94 -2.69
N ILE A 136 -13.10 -5.28 -3.91
CA ILE A 136 -12.22 -5.70 -5.00
C ILE A 136 -11.14 -4.64 -5.29
N GLY A 137 -11.52 -3.37 -5.40
CA GLY A 137 -10.55 -2.29 -5.65
C GLY A 137 -9.60 -2.08 -4.47
N THR A 138 -10.13 -2.04 -3.25
CA THR A 138 -9.34 -1.71 -2.06
C THR A 138 -8.36 -2.84 -1.69
N PHE A 139 -8.78 -4.10 -1.82
CA PHE A 139 -7.98 -5.27 -1.44
C PHE A 139 -6.83 -5.48 -2.43
N SER A 140 -7.09 -5.23 -3.72
CA SER A 140 -6.07 -5.27 -4.77
C SER A 140 -4.94 -4.27 -4.56
N THR A 141 -5.18 -3.19 -3.80
CA THR A 141 -4.21 -2.11 -3.59
C THR A 141 -3.09 -2.48 -2.60
N ILE A 142 -3.36 -3.35 -1.62
CA ILE A 142 -2.39 -3.77 -0.59
C ILE A 142 -1.09 -4.35 -1.20
N PRO A 143 -1.14 -5.41 -2.04
CA PRO A 143 0.07 -6.01 -2.59
C PRO A 143 0.82 -5.06 -3.53
N LEU A 144 0.11 -4.14 -4.19
CA LEU A 144 0.74 -3.13 -5.05
C LEU A 144 1.53 -2.11 -4.23
N ILE A 145 0.97 -1.64 -3.11
CA ILE A 145 1.69 -0.76 -2.18
C ILE A 145 2.94 -1.47 -1.64
N MET A 146 2.81 -2.73 -1.21
CA MET A 146 3.95 -3.51 -0.68
C MET A 146 5.03 -3.76 -1.73
N SER A 147 4.63 -4.07 -2.97
CA SER A 147 5.55 -4.20 -4.08
C SER A 147 6.26 -2.87 -4.33
N TRP A 148 5.52 -1.75 -4.40
CA TRP A 148 6.11 -0.43 -4.61
C TRP A 148 7.11 -0.05 -3.51
N PHE A 149 6.77 -0.30 -2.26
CA PHE A 149 7.65 -0.11 -1.10
C PHE A 149 8.95 -0.92 -1.21
N THR A 150 8.84 -2.23 -1.46
CA THR A 150 9.97 -3.18 -1.46
C THR A 150 11.00 -2.84 -2.54
N ASN A 151 10.55 -2.17 -3.61
CA ASN A 151 11.39 -1.71 -4.72
C ASN A 151 12.02 -0.34 -4.50
N ASN A 152 11.48 0.49 -3.60
CA ASN A 152 11.96 1.85 -3.35
C ASN A 152 12.82 1.98 -2.09
N ILE A 153 12.98 0.90 -1.33
CA ILE A 153 13.93 0.80 -0.23
C ILE A 153 14.93 -0.29 -0.56
N GLY A 154 16.20 0.09 -0.60
CA GLY A 154 17.34 -0.78 -0.66
C GLY A 154 17.90 -1.08 0.73
N GLY A 155 18.91 -1.95 0.76
CA GLY A 155 19.43 -2.54 1.99
C GLY A 155 18.49 -3.60 2.54
N TYR A 156 19.00 -4.82 2.69
CA TYR A 156 18.21 -5.95 3.17
C TYR A 156 17.64 -5.69 4.58
N THR A 157 18.50 -5.24 5.52
CA THR A 157 18.10 -5.02 6.92
C THR A 157 17.15 -3.83 7.05
N LYS A 158 17.44 -2.73 6.35
CA LYS A 158 16.56 -1.55 6.35
C LYS A 158 15.15 -1.90 5.84
N ARG A 159 15.07 -2.62 4.72
CA ARG A 159 13.81 -3.05 4.13
C ARG A 159 13.02 -3.96 5.07
N ALA A 160 13.68 -4.95 5.70
CA ALA A 160 13.02 -5.85 6.65
C ALA A 160 12.41 -5.10 7.84
N VAL A 161 13.16 -4.18 8.46
CA VAL A 161 12.67 -3.36 9.57
C VAL A 161 11.52 -2.45 9.13
N ALA A 162 11.67 -1.78 7.99
CA ALA A 162 10.64 -0.89 7.46
C ALA A 162 9.35 -1.65 7.08
N THR A 163 9.45 -2.87 6.53
CA THR A 163 8.27 -3.74 6.32
C THR A 163 7.57 -4.02 7.65
N GLY A 164 8.33 -4.35 8.70
CA GLY A 164 7.78 -4.57 10.04
C GLY A 164 7.02 -3.36 10.57
N LEU A 165 7.57 -2.15 10.40
CA LEU A 165 6.91 -0.90 10.81
C LEU A 165 5.62 -0.64 10.04
N ILE A 166 5.62 -0.88 8.72
CA ILE A 166 4.45 -0.69 7.87
C ILE A 166 3.35 -1.69 8.23
N VAL A 167 3.67 -2.98 8.28
CA VAL A 167 2.70 -4.01 8.66
C VAL A 167 2.18 -3.77 10.07
N GLY A 168 3.06 -3.39 11.00
CA GLY A 168 2.69 -3.02 12.38
C GLY A 168 1.68 -1.87 12.41
N SER A 169 1.95 -0.78 11.67
CA SER A 169 1.01 0.34 11.57
C SER A 169 -0.34 -0.04 10.94
N GLY A 170 -0.34 -0.98 9.98
CA GLY A 170 -1.58 -1.50 9.42
C GLY A 170 -2.43 -2.27 10.42
N ASN A 171 -1.82 -2.99 11.37
CA ASN A 171 -2.58 -3.66 12.43
C ASN A 171 -3.23 -2.64 13.40
N MET A 172 -2.57 -1.52 13.67
CA MET A 172 -3.13 -0.44 14.49
C MET A 172 -4.39 0.20 13.86
N SER A 173 -4.51 0.16 12.52
CA SER A 173 -5.70 0.66 11.83
C SER A 173 -6.99 -0.06 12.22
N GLY A 174 -6.92 -1.30 12.71
CA GLY A 174 -8.08 -2.06 13.16
C GLY A 174 -8.84 -1.40 14.32
N ILE A 175 -8.11 -0.69 15.19
CA ILE A 175 -8.70 0.07 16.30
C ILE A 175 -9.50 1.25 15.74
N VAL A 176 -8.93 1.97 14.76
CA VAL A 176 -9.57 3.12 14.12
C VAL A 176 -10.83 2.68 13.38
N SER A 177 -10.76 1.59 12.60
CA SER A 177 -11.89 1.07 11.83
C SER A 177 -13.08 0.65 12.70
N GLY A 178 -12.82 0.13 13.90
CA GLY A 178 -13.88 -0.25 14.85
C GLY A 178 -14.75 0.92 15.31
N HIS A 179 -14.28 2.17 15.15
CA HIS A 179 -15.02 3.37 15.52
C HIS A 179 -15.71 4.06 14.33
N ILE A 180 -15.44 3.63 13.09
CA ILE A 180 -15.96 4.26 11.88
C ILE A 180 -17.44 3.91 11.65
N TYR A 181 -17.81 2.65 11.89
CA TYR A 181 -19.18 2.16 11.73
C TYR A 181 -19.85 2.03 13.11
N ARG A 182 -20.68 3.02 13.45
CA ARG A 182 -21.43 3.05 14.71
C ARG A 182 -22.84 2.54 14.50
N ALA A 183 -23.36 1.77 15.46
CA ALA A 183 -24.75 1.29 15.46
C ALA A 183 -25.81 2.42 15.38
N GLN A 184 -25.44 3.64 15.77
CA GLN A 184 -26.30 4.83 15.71
C GLN A 184 -26.52 5.35 14.28
N ASP A 185 -25.63 5.03 13.34
CA ASP A 185 -25.70 5.48 11.96
C ASP A 185 -26.38 4.44 11.03
N ALA A 186 -26.95 3.38 11.62
CA ALA A 186 -27.78 2.40 10.94
C ALA A 186 -29.05 3.04 10.32
N PRO A 187 -29.59 2.52 9.21
CA PRO A 187 -29.14 1.35 8.43
C PRO A 187 -28.24 1.70 7.24
N TYR A 188 -28.03 2.99 6.96
CA TYR A 188 -27.35 3.45 5.74
C TYR A 188 -25.88 3.81 5.95
N PHE A 189 -25.42 3.95 7.19
CA PHE A 189 -24.02 4.16 7.58
C PHE A 189 -23.26 5.25 6.78
N LEU A 190 -23.96 6.29 6.34
CA LEU A 190 -23.43 7.32 5.43
C LEU A 190 -22.15 7.97 5.96
N ARG A 191 -22.09 8.23 7.27
CA ARG A 191 -20.90 8.80 7.92
C ARG A 191 -19.66 7.92 7.73
N GLY A 192 -19.81 6.61 7.93
CA GLY A 192 -18.70 5.65 7.73
C GLY A 192 -18.22 5.64 6.28
N HIS A 193 -19.14 5.74 5.32
CA HIS A 193 -18.78 5.82 3.90
C HIS A 193 -18.08 7.14 3.54
N PHE A 194 -18.49 8.28 4.09
CA PHE A 194 -17.78 9.56 3.92
C PHE A 194 -16.38 9.54 4.53
N ILE A 195 -16.21 8.91 5.70
CA ILE A 195 -14.89 8.76 6.33
C ILE A 195 -13.98 7.91 5.45
N ASN A 196 -14.48 6.78 4.94
CA ASN A 196 -13.71 5.93 4.02
C ASN A 196 -13.34 6.65 2.72
N LEU A 197 -14.25 7.45 2.15
CA LEU A 197 -13.96 8.29 0.99
C LEU A 197 -12.88 9.34 1.32
N GLY A 198 -12.91 9.92 2.52
CA GLY A 198 -11.87 10.83 3.02
C GLY A 198 -10.51 10.16 3.10
N PHE A 199 -10.42 8.97 3.69
CA PHE A 199 -9.18 8.20 3.73
C PHE A 199 -8.70 7.80 2.33
N MET A 200 -9.59 7.34 1.45
CA MET A 200 -9.25 6.96 0.08
C MET A 200 -8.70 8.14 -0.73
N SER A 201 -9.33 9.30 -0.63
CA SER A 201 -8.85 10.51 -1.30
C SER A 201 -7.50 10.99 -0.72
N ALA A 202 -7.32 10.92 0.60
CA ALA A 202 -6.06 11.26 1.24
C ALA A 202 -4.91 10.35 0.77
N ILE A 203 -5.11 9.02 0.73
CA ILE A 203 -4.07 8.09 0.25
C ILE A 203 -3.84 8.21 -1.26
N PHE A 204 -4.87 8.56 -2.04
CA PHE A 204 -4.74 8.84 -3.47
C PHE A 204 -3.82 10.04 -3.72
N VAL A 205 -4.06 11.15 -3.02
CA VAL A 205 -3.22 12.35 -3.11
C VAL A 205 -1.81 12.06 -2.59
N ALA A 206 -1.69 11.38 -1.44
CA ALA A 206 -0.38 11.00 -0.90
C ALA A 206 0.42 10.12 -1.86
N SER A 207 -0.24 9.16 -2.54
CA SER A 207 0.40 8.30 -3.55
C SER A 207 0.88 9.10 -4.77
N LEU A 208 0.09 10.05 -5.27
CA LEU A 208 0.49 10.93 -6.37
C LEU A 208 1.67 11.84 -6.00
N VAL A 209 1.60 12.47 -4.83
CA VAL A 209 2.68 13.33 -4.32
C VAL A 209 3.96 12.52 -4.13
N PHE A 210 3.85 11.32 -3.56
CA PHE A 210 5.00 10.45 -3.35
C PHE A 210 5.62 10.01 -4.67
N LYS A 211 4.81 9.62 -5.66
CA LYS A 211 5.27 9.36 -7.03
C LYS A 211 6.03 10.55 -7.61
N TYR A 212 5.47 11.75 -7.49
CA TYR A 212 6.09 12.96 -8.03
C TYR A 212 7.45 13.25 -7.37
N ILE A 213 7.57 13.04 -6.04
CA ILE A 213 8.84 13.20 -5.33
C ILE A 213 9.87 12.18 -5.83
N LEU A 214 9.50 10.91 -6.00
CA LEU A 214 10.39 9.88 -6.54
C LEU A 214 10.83 10.18 -7.97
N PHE A 215 9.91 10.68 -8.81
CA PHE A 215 10.21 11.09 -10.18
C PHE A 215 11.18 12.27 -10.21
N ARG A 216 10.96 13.27 -9.36
CA ARG A 216 11.85 14.43 -9.23
C ARG A 216 13.25 14.01 -8.74
N GLU A 217 13.32 13.06 -7.81
CA GLU A 217 14.58 12.53 -7.30
C GLU A 217 15.34 11.73 -8.37
N ASN A 218 14.64 10.90 -9.16
CA ASN A 218 15.24 10.23 -10.31
C ASN A 218 15.80 11.23 -11.33
N ARG A 219 15.05 12.30 -11.64
CA ARG A 219 15.48 13.35 -12.57
C ARG A 219 16.66 14.17 -12.03
N ARG A 220 16.71 14.42 -10.71
CA ARG A 220 17.87 15.05 -10.04
C ARG A 220 19.12 14.20 -10.26
N ARG A 221 19.01 12.89 -10.04
CA ARG A 221 20.11 11.92 -10.23
C ARG A 221 20.58 11.83 -11.68
N ASP A 222 19.67 11.93 -12.65
CA ASP A 222 20.02 12.00 -14.08
C ASP A 222 20.81 13.26 -14.45
N SER A 223 20.58 14.36 -13.74
CA SER A 223 21.24 15.64 -13.97
C SER A 223 22.53 15.84 -13.16
N LEU A 224 22.98 14.84 -12.40
CA LEU A 224 24.20 14.96 -11.59
C LEU A 224 25.43 15.07 -12.49
N SER A 225 26.23 16.11 -12.26
CA SER A 225 27.56 16.24 -12.87
C SER A 225 28.49 15.11 -12.38
N ILE A 226 29.51 14.78 -13.17
CA ILE A 226 30.48 13.70 -12.86
C ILE A 226 31.07 13.87 -11.45
N ARG A 227 31.46 15.10 -11.08
CA ARG A 227 32.02 15.41 -9.75
C ARG A 227 31.02 15.20 -8.61
N ALA A 228 29.75 15.57 -8.82
CA ALA A 228 28.71 15.36 -7.81
C ALA A 228 28.40 13.86 -7.64
N ARG A 229 28.48 13.08 -8.72
CA ARG A 229 28.33 11.63 -8.69
C ARG A 229 29.49 10.94 -7.96
N GLU A 230 30.72 11.41 -8.16
CA GLU A 230 31.91 10.95 -7.41
C GLU A 230 31.79 11.25 -5.92
N GLN A 231 31.31 12.44 -5.53
CA GLN A 231 31.06 12.78 -4.12
C GLN A 231 29.97 11.91 -3.47
N GLU A 232 28.89 11.60 -4.19
CA GLU A 232 27.85 10.68 -3.69
C GLU A 232 28.37 9.23 -3.59
N LEU A 233 29.28 8.81 -4.47
CA LEU A 233 29.96 7.50 -4.38
C LEU A 233 30.92 7.44 -3.19
N GLU A 234 31.69 8.50 -2.92
CA GLU A 234 32.57 8.59 -1.74
C GLU A 234 31.78 8.54 -0.42
N GLN A 235 30.55 9.07 -0.39
CA GLN A 235 29.67 9.02 0.80
C GLN A 235 28.90 7.70 0.99
N CYS A 236 28.70 6.92 -0.07
CA CYS A 236 27.93 5.66 -0.02
C CYS A 236 28.82 4.42 -0.02
N GLY A 237 30.12 4.59 -0.23
CA GLY A 237 31.08 3.51 -0.44
C GLY A 237 31.06 2.98 -1.88
N PRO A 238 32.14 2.30 -2.32
CA PRO A 238 32.28 1.81 -3.70
C PRO A 238 31.35 0.62 -4.01
N GLU A 239 30.83 -0.06 -2.99
CA GLU A 239 29.98 -1.24 -3.15
C GLU A 239 28.50 -0.91 -2.83
N PRO A 240 27.56 -1.20 -3.74
CA PRO A 240 26.13 -0.98 -3.52
C PRO A 240 25.54 -1.84 -2.38
N CYS A 241 26.29 -2.82 -1.86
CA CYS A 241 25.91 -3.74 -0.79
C CYS A 241 26.67 -3.55 0.53
N GLY A 242 27.40 -2.43 0.70
CA GLY A 242 28.11 -2.13 1.94
C GLY A 242 27.18 -1.88 3.15
N PRO A 243 27.75 -1.72 4.36
CA PRO A 243 26.98 -1.32 5.56
C PRO A 243 26.34 0.08 5.44
N GLU A 244 26.76 0.85 4.43
CA GLU A 244 26.36 2.20 4.08
C GLU A 244 25.04 2.23 3.24
N PRO A 245 24.42 3.39 2.96
CA PRO A 245 23.03 3.45 2.49
C PRO A 245 22.91 3.09 1.00
N CYS A 246 22.43 1.86 0.71
CA CYS A 246 22.15 1.38 -0.65
C CYS A 246 21.20 2.31 -1.45
N ASP A 247 20.24 2.97 -0.81
CA ASP A 247 19.21 3.82 -1.45
C ASP A 247 19.75 5.21 -1.82
N ALA A 248 20.83 5.63 -1.14
CA ALA A 248 21.51 6.88 -1.42
C ALA A 248 22.51 6.72 -2.58
N HIS A 249 22.82 5.49 -2.98
CA HIS A 249 23.71 5.22 -4.10
C HIS A 249 23.20 5.91 -5.38
N PRO A 250 24.06 6.62 -6.13
CA PRO A 250 23.64 7.42 -7.29
C PRO A 250 23.03 6.55 -8.41
N ASP A 251 23.47 5.29 -8.53
CA ASP A 251 22.91 4.35 -9.50
C ASP A 251 21.59 3.69 -9.06
N PHE A 252 21.15 3.89 -7.80
CA PHE A 252 19.86 3.39 -7.34
C PHE A 252 18.73 4.19 -8.01
N ARG A 253 17.78 3.47 -8.63
CA ARG A 253 16.62 4.05 -9.32
C ARG A 253 15.33 3.70 -8.61
N TYR A 254 14.61 4.74 -8.20
CA TYR A 254 13.29 4.60 -7.63
C TYR A 254 12.29 4.14 -8.69
N THR A 255 11.39 3.22 -8.33
CA THR A 255 10.27 2.88 -9.22
C THR A 255 9.17 3.90 -9.01
N THR A 256 8.82 4.65 -10.05
CA THR A 256 7.74 5.64 -10.05
C THR A 256 6.36 5.04 -10.29
#